data_AF-A0A2N0V4C7-F1
#
_entry.id   AF-A0A2N0V4C7-F1
#
_cell.length_a   1.000
_cell.length_b   1.000
_cell.length_c   1.000
_cell.angle_alpha   90.00
_cell.angle_beta   90.00
_cell.angle_gamma   90.00
#
_symmetry.space_group_name_H-M   'P 1'
#
loop_
_entity.id
_entity.type
_entity.pdbx_description
1 polymer ?
#
loop_
_entity_poly.entity_id
_entity_poly.type
_entity_poly.pdbx_seq_one_letter_code
_entity_poly.pdbx_strand_id
1 'polypeptide(L)'
;MNKSLLITALVLTVPTVQAIPPVDPSRLDEVQERGSHVMPFALEKTLHIFNKTDTGGIQQVIAKDAADSQQIGLVRSHLSQLATHFAAGDFSGPRRIHGDDMPGLNALASAAGKVSFAYRELPNGAEIEYRSEDKQLIEAVHSYFDAQLSDHARHAVPGGHAMHHGGHQP
;
A
#
# COMPACT_ATOMS: atom_id res chain seq x y z
N MET A 1 55.30 46.18 4.57
CA MET A 1 54.15 45.81 5.41
C MET A 1 52.88 46.09 4.61
N ASN A 2 52.32 45.07 3.99
CA ASN A 2 51.14 45.13 3.13
C ASN A 2 50.43 43.78 3.29
N LYS A 3 49.45 43.74 4.19
CA LYS A 3 48.60 42.57 4.40
C LYS A 3 47.43 42.64 3.42
N SER A 4 47.42 41.73 2.44
CA SER A 4 46.23 41.46 1.63
C SER A 4 45.21 40.70 2.48
N LEU A 5 43.96 41.17 2.47
CA LEU A 5 42.83 40.51 3.13
C LEU A 5 42.07 39.71 2.07
N LEU A 6 42.09 38.37 2.18
CA LEU A 6 41.26 37.46 1.39
C LEU A 6 39.93 37.26 2.12
N ILE A 7 38.82 37.62 1.47
CA ILE A 7 37.46 37.35 1.94
C ILE A 7 37.01 36.04 1.29
N THR A 8 36.90 34.98 2.08
CA THR A 8 36.31 33.71 1.66
C THR A 8 34.78 33.81 1.80
N ALA A 9 34.06 33.83 0.69
CA ALA A 9 32.61 33.75 0.67
C ALA A 9 32.17 32.28 0.87
N LEU A 10 31.51 31.99 1.99
CA LEU A 10 30.88 30.70 2.27
C LEU A 10 29.49 30.67 1.61
N VAL A 11 29.35 29.90 0.53
CA VAL A 11 28.06 29.65 -0.12
C VAL A 11 27.36 28.51 0.61
N LEU A 12 26.30 28.83 1.37
CA LEU A 12 25.39 27.85 1.96
C LEU A 12 24.39 27.37 0.90
N THR A 13 24.55 26.14 0.44
CA THR A 13 23.54 25.45 -0.38
C THR A 13 22.44 24.91 0.53
N VAL A 14 21.23 25.47 0.41
CA VAL A 14 20.04 24.98 1.12
C VAL A 14 19.41 23.87 0.27
N PRO A 15 19.16 22.66 0.81
CA PRO A 15 18.50 21.61 0.03
C PRO A 15 17.02 21.98 -0.16
N THR A 16 16.59 22.07 -1.42
CA THR A 16 15.17 22.22 -1.77
C THR A 16 14.46 20.92 -1.45
N VAL A 17 13.62 20.91 -0.41
CA VAL A 17 12.65 19.84 -0.17
C VAL A 17 11.62 19.91 -1.29
N GLN A 18 11.67 18.97 -2.25
CA GLN A 18 10.64 18.86 -3.28
C GLN A 18 9.35 18.34 -2.62
N ALA A 19 8.27 19.14 -2.70
CA ALA A 19 6.96 18.68 -2.33
C ALA A 19 6.51 17.58 -3.31
N ILE A 20 6.01 16.46 -2.79
CA ILE A 20 5.36 15.43 -3.60
C ILE A 20 4.15 16.11 -4.27
N PRO A 21 4.06 16.14 -5.61
CA PRO A 21 2.92 16.76 -6.27
C PRO A 21 1.63 16.03 -5.84
N PRO A 22 0.53 16.77 -5.63
CA PRO A 22 -0.76 16.14 -5.34
C PRO A 22 -1.13 15.18 -6.46
N VAL A 23 -1.72 14.03 -6.11
CA VAL A 23 -2.18 13.03 -7.09
C VAL A 23 -3.16 13.70 -8.05
N ASP A 24 -2.99 13.46 -9.34
CA ASP A 24 -3.88 13.99 -10.38
C ASP A 24 -5.33 13.55 -10.12
N PRO A 25 -6.29 14.47 -9.95
CA PRO A 25 -7.69 14.12 -9.73
C PRO A 25 -8.28 13.20 -10.82
N SER A 26 -7.84 13.36 -12.07
CA SER A 26 -8.31 12.53 -13.18
C SER A 26 -7.87 11.06 -13.03
N ARG A 27 -6.68 10.83 -12.47
CA ARG A 27 -6.18 9.49 -12.13
C ARG A 27 -7.04 8.83 -11.05
N LEU A 28 -7.43 9.60 -10.03
CA LEU A 28 -8.30 9.09 -8.96
C LEU A 28 -9.69 8.70 -9.49
N ASP A 29 -10.25 9.49 -10.40
CA ASP A 29 -11.54 9.19 -11.02
C ASP A 29 -11.46 7.92 -11.89
N GLU A 30 -10.39 7.76 -12.68
CA GLU A 30 -10.13 6.56 -13.47
C GLU A 30 -9.99 5.30 -12.59
N VAL A 31 -9.24 5.40 -11.48
CA VAL A 31 -9.10 4.29 -10.51
C VAL A 31 -10.44 3.94 -9.89
N GLN A 32 -11.25 4.94 -9.54
CA GLN A 32 -12.59 4.72 -9.00
C GLN A 32 -13.52 4.04 -10.01
N GLU A 33 -13.51 4.48 -11.28
CA GLU A 33 -14.30 3.90 -12.36
C GLU A 33 -13.88 2.46 -12.67
N ARG A 34 -12.58 2.18 -12.83
CA ARG A 34 -12.09 0.81 -13.05
C ARG A 34 -12.31 -0.07 -11.83
N GLY A 35 -12.10 0.51 -10.65
CA GLY A 35 -12.30 -0.12 -9.36
C GLY A 35 -13.71 -0.67 -9.19
N SER A 36 -14.76 0.04 -9.63
CA SER A 36 -16.14 -0.44 -9.50
C SER A 36 -16.45 -1.71 -10.30
N HIS A 37 -15.61 -2.06 -11.28
CA HIS A 37 -15.74 -3.28 -12.07
C HIS A 37 -14.94 -4.46 -11.50
N VAL A 38 -14.03 -4.20 -10.55
CA VAL A 38 -13.10 -5.21 -10.01
C VAL A 38 -13.31 -5.43 -8.51
N MET A 39 -13.57 -4.36 -7.75
CA MET A 39 -13.87 -4.39 -6.33
C MET A 39 -15.39 -4.46 -6.15
N PRO A 40 -15.94 -5.54 -5.58
CA PRO A 40 -17.38 -5.76 -5.52
C PRO A 40 -18.07 -4.99 -4.37
N PHE A 41 -17.32 -4.19 -3.60
CA PHE A 41 -17.79 -3.38 -2.49
C PHE A 41 -17.74 -1.89 -2.82
N ALA A 42 -18.50 -1.07 -2.10
CA ALA A 42 -18.56 0.37 -2.30
C ALA A 42 -17.36 1.04 -1.63
N LEU A 43 -16.47 1.63 -2.43
CA LEU A 43 -15.28 2.35 -1.95
C LEU A 43 -15.61 3.43 -0.90
N GLU A 44 -16.74 4.12 -1.05
CA GLU A 44 -17.18 5.14 -0.09
C GLU A 44 -17.56 4.57 1.28
N LYS A 45 -17.93 3.29 1.34
CA LYS A 45 -18.31 2.59 2.58
C LYS A 45 -17.16 1.80 3.19
N THR A 46 -16.03 1.69 2.51
CA THR A 46 -14.87 0.94 2.97
C THR A 46 -13.65 1.82 3.15
N LEU A 47 -12.67 1.30 3.87
CA LEU A 47 -11.37 1.92 4.03
C LEU A 47 -10.30 0.88 3.76
N HIS A 48 -9.37 1.21 2.86
CA HIS A 48 -8.17 0.43 2.62
C HIS A 48 -7.08 0.91 3.58
N ILE A 49 -6.36 -0.04 4.18
CA ILE A 49 -5.28 0.24 5.10
C ILE A 49 -4.07 -0.54 4.61
N PHE A 50 -2.96 0.15 4.37
CA PHE A 50 -1.72 -0.46 3.93
C PHE A 50 -0.64 -0.18 4.96
N ASN A 51 -0.22 -1.22 5.68
CA ASN A 51 0.83 -1.12 6.69
C ASN A 51 2.11 -1.82 6.24
N LYS A 52 3.22 -1.09 6.16
CA LYS A 52 4.53 -1.67 5.85
C LYS A 52 5.12 -2.31 7.11
N THR A 53 5.71 -3.49 6.98
CA THR A 53 6.42 -4.19 8.07
C THR A 53 7.85 -4.53 7.64
N ASP A 54 8.71 -4.85 8.62
CA ASP A 54 10.11 -5.21 8.35
C ASP A 54 10.26 -6.47 7.48
N THR A 55 9.21 -7.30 7.40
CA THR A 55 9.20 -8.55 6.63
C THR A 55 8.25 -8.51 5.42
N GLY A 56 7.66 -7.35 5.11
CA GLY A 56 6.69 -7.19 4.02
C GLY A 56 5.63 -6.14 4.33
N GLY A 57 4.37 -6.55 4.46
CA GLY A 57 3.28 -5.62 4.75
C GLY A 57 1.93 -6.29 5.01
N ILE A 58 1.00 -5.53 5.58
CA ILE A 58 -0.39 -5.95 5.82
C ILE A 58 -1.32 -5.04 5.02
N GLN A 59 -2.09 -5.63 4.10
CA GLN A 59 -3.23 -4.98 3.46
C GLN A 59 -4.48 -5.31 4.25
N GLN A 60 -5.26 -4.31 4.63
CA GLN A 60 -6.59 -4.51 5.20
C GLN A 60 -7.62 -3.75 4.38
N VAL A 61 -8.83 -4.29 4.32
CA VAL A 61 -10.01 -3.54 3.88
C VAL A 61 -11.08 -3.76 4.93
N ILE A 62 -11.66 -2.66 5.42
CA ILE A 62 -12.68 -2.69 6.46
C ILE A 62 -13.90 -1.88 6.03
N ALA A 63 -15.08 -2.31 6.45
CA ALA A 63 -16.28 -1.49 6.39
C ALA A 63 -16.20 -0.37 7.44
N LYS A 64 -16.61 0.84 7.05
CA LYS A 64 -16.69 2.01 7.95
C LYS A 64 -17.81 1.83 8.99
N ASP A 65 -18.89 1.16 8.60
CA ASP A 65 -19.96 0.72 9.51
C ASP A 65 -19.76 -0.77 9.84
N ALA A 66 -19.50 -1.09 11.11
CA ALA A 66 -19.31 -2.45 11.58
C ALA A 66 -20.59 -3.31 11.51
N ALA A 67 -21.76 -2.71 11.32
CA ALA A 67 -23.02 -3.40 11.11
C ALA A 67 -23.36 -3.65 9.63
N ASP A 68 -22.61 -3.09 8.67
CA ASP A 68 -22.83 -3.29 7.23
C ASP A 68 -22.32 -4.67 6.79
N SER A 69 -23.10 -5.70 7.14
CA SER A 69 -22.79 -7.11 6.86
C SER A 69 -22.62 -7.40 5.37
N GLN A 70 -23.27 -6.62 4.50
CA GLN A 70 -23.11 -6.72 3.05
C GLN A 70 -21.69 -6.31 2.64
N GLN A 71 -21.22 -5.12 3.05
CA GLN A 71 -19.86 -4.68 2.73
C GLN A 71 -18.80 -5.61 3.32
N ILE A 72 -19.00 -6.04 4.57
CA ILE A 72 -18.09 -6.99 5.24
C ILE A 72 -17.97 -8.29 4.45
N GLY A 73 -19.10 -8.88 4.03
CA GLY A 73 -19.11 -10.11 3.23
C GLY A 73 -18.41 -9.94 1.87
N LEU A 74 -18.66 -8.83 1.17
CA LEU A 74 -18.03 -8.53 -0.12
C LEU A 74 -16.51 -8.34 0.01
N VAL A 75 -16.06 -7.64 1.06
CA VAL A 75 -14.65 -7.44 1.38
C VAL A 75 -13.96 -8.77 1.65
N ARG A 76 -14.53 -9.62 2.52
CA ARG A 76 -13.97 -10.94 2.86
C ARG A 76 -13.83 -11.82 1.62
N SER A 77 -14.89 -11.92 0.82
CA SER A 77 -14.89 -12.67 -0.43
C SER A 77 -13.79 -12.17 -1.38
N HIS A 78 -13.69 -10.85 -1.57
CA HIS A 78 -12.71 -10.25 -2.47
C HIS A 78 -11.27 -10.49 -2.00
N LEU A 79 -10.95 -10.25 -0.73
CA LEU A 79 -9.59 -10.43 -0.22
C LEU A 79 -9.17 -11.91 -0.19
N SER A 80 -10.09 -12.83 0.07
CA SER A 80 -9.80 -14.26 -0.03
C SER A 80 -9.45 -14.68 -1.47
N GLN A 81 -10.15 -14.13 -2.47
CA GLN A 81 -9.83 -14.35 -3.88
C GLN A 81 -8.49 -13.74 -4.25
N LEU A 82 -8.22 -12.50 -3.83
CA LEU A 82 -6.92 -11.85 -4.07
C LEU A 82 -5.76 -12.64 -3.48
N ALA A 83 -5.85 -13.10 -2.23
CA ALA A 83 -4.81 -13.91 -1.61
C ALA A 83 -4.53 -15.20 -2.41
N THR A 84 -5.57 -15.85 -2.94
CA THR A 84 -5.45 -17.04 -3.79
C THR A 84 -4.74 -16.72 -5.10
N HIS A 85 -5.14 -15.63 -5.79
CA HIS A 85 -4.51 -15.22 -7.04
C HIS A 85 -3.07 -14.79 -6.84
N PHE A 86 -2.78 -14.00 -5.79
CA PHE A 86 -1.42 -13.56 -5.50
C PHE A 86 -0.48 -14.71 -5.15
N ALA A 87 -0.96 -15.72 -4.41
CA ALA A 87 -0.19 -16.94 -4.16
C ALA A 87 0.17 -17.70 -5.45
N ALA A 88 -0.62 -17.55 -6.52
CA ALA A 88 -0.35 -18.08 -7.85
C ALA A 88 0.44 -17.12 -8.76
N GLY A 89 0.85 -15.94 -8.26
CA GLY A 89 1.49 -14.89 -9.06
C GLY A 89 0.52 -14.13 -9.99
N ASP A 90 -0.79 -14.32 -9.86
CA ASP A 90 -1.80 -13.65 -10.66
C ASP A 90 -2.17 -12.29 -10.06
N PHE A 91 -1.67 -11.23 -10.69
CA PHE A 91 -1.98 -9.83 -10.37
C PHE A 91 -2.88 -9.19 -11.45
N SER A 92 -3.60 -9.98 -12.24
CA SER A 92 -4.48 -9.46 -13.30
C SER A 92 -5.57 -8.53 -12.78
N GLY A 93 -6.10 -8.78 -11.58
CA GLY A 93 -7.05 -7.89 -10.89
C GLY A 93 -6.48 -6.48 -10.69
N PRO A 94 -5.39 -6.33 -9.91
CA PRO A 94 -4.70 -5.05 -9.77
C PRO A 94 -4.31 -4.40 -11.10
N ARG A 95 -3.77 -5.15 -12.07
CA ARG A 95 -3.40 -4.61 -13.40
C ARG A 95 -4.58 -3.96 -14.11
N ARG A 96 -5.78 -4.54 -14.03
CA ARG A 96 -6.99 -3.96 -14.65
C ARG A 96 -7.39 -2.61 -14.07
N ILE A 97 -7.10 -2.35 -12.80
CA ILE A 97 -7.40 -1.08 -12.15
C ILE A 97 -6.25 -0.09 -12.39
N HIS A 98 -5.04 -0.54 -12.09
CA HIS A 98 -3.90 0.34 -11.87
C HIS A 98 -2.98 0.48 -13.08
N GLY A 99 -3.06 -0.45 -14.04
CA GLY A 99 -2.12 -0.57 -15.16
C GLY A 99 -0.96 -1.52 -14.86
N ASP A 100 -0.25 -1.92 -15.91
CA ASP A 100 0.87 -2.88 -15.83
C ASP A 100 2.14 -2.30 -15.19
N ASP A 101 2.25 -0.97 -15.16
CA ASP A 101 3.41 -0.23 -14.67
C ASP A 101 3.30 0.18 -13.20
N MET A 102 2.28 -0.30 -12.48
CA MET A 102 2.15 -0.03 -11.05
C MET A 102 3.42 -0.47 -10.29
N PRO A 103 4.05 0.41 -9.49
CA PRO A 103 5.25 0.09 -8.74
C PRO A 103 5.11 -1.20 -7.92
N GLY A 104 6.15 -2.04 -7.92
CA GLY A 104 6.18 -3.31 -7.21
C GLY A 104 5.42 -4.46 -7.88
N LEU A 105 4.39 -4.19 -8.68
CA LEU A 105 3.48 -5.22 -9.23
C LEU A 105 4.23 -6.28 -10.06
N ASN A 106 5.08 -5.87 -11.00
CA ASN A 106 5.82 -6.80 -11.86
C ASN A 106 6.78 -7.71 -11.07
N ALA A 107 7.42 -7.17 -10.02
CA ALA A 107 8.29 -7.94 -9.15
C ALA A 107 7.49 -8.98 -8.34
N LEU A 108 6.36 -8.57 -7.77
CA LEU A 108 5.47 -9.47 -7.00
C LEU A 108 4.86 -10.57 -7.88
N ALA A 109 4.42 -10.25 -9.09
CA ALA A 109 3.89 -11.23 -10.04
C ALA A 109 4.95 -12.28 -10.47
N SER A 110 6.23 -11.90 -10.47
CA SER A 110 7.35 -12.79 -10.83
C SER A 110 7.95 -13.52 -9.62
N ALA A 111 7.43 -13.30 -8.41
CA ALA A 111 8.02 -13.77 -7.16
C ALA A 111 7.57 -15.19 -6.76
N ALA A 112 7.45 -16.10 -7.73
CA ALA A 112 6.90 -17.44 -7.53
C ALA A 112 7.50 -18.14 -6.30
N GLY A 113 6.65 -18.37 -5.28
CA GLY A 113 7.02 -19.04 -4.02
C GLY A 113 7.90 -18.24 -3.06
N LYS A 114 8.24 -16.98 -3.36
CA LYS A 114 9.13 -16.13 -2.54
C LYS A 114 8.38 -15.10 -1.68
N VAL A 115 7.09 -14.89 -1.94
CA VAL A 115 6.20 -14.10 -1.09
C VAL A 115 5.03 -14.98 -0.68
N SER A 116 4.75 -15.06 0.62
CA SER A 116 3.54 -15.67 1.13
C SER A 116 2.45 -14.62 1.30
N PHE A 117 1.21 -14.98 0.97
CA PHE A 117 0.02 -14.13 1.10
C PHE A 117 -0.98 -14.83 2.04
N ALA A 118 -1.02 -14.42 3.31
CA ALA A 118 -1.87 -15.04 4.32
C ALA A 118 -3.13 -14.22 4.55
N TYR A 119 -4.29 -14.78 4.19
CA TYR A 119 -5.60 -14.15 4.40
C TYR A 119 -6.11 -14.38 5.84
N ARG A 120 -6.75 -13.36 6.42
CA ARG A 120 -7.47 -13.46 7.70
C ARG A 120 -8.73 -12.60 7.70
N GLU A 121 -9.82 -13.13 8.27
CA GLU A 121 -11.03 -12.35 8.54
C GLU A 121 -10.85 -11.41 9.75
N LEU A 122 -11.43 -10.22 9.65
CA LEU A 122 -11.56 -9.26 10.74
C LEU A 122 -13.05 -9.07 11.08
N PRO A 123 -13.41 -8.63 12.31
CA PRO A 123 -14.81 -8.41 12.69
C PRO A 123 -15.58 -7.54 11.70
N ASN A 124 -14.95 -6.48 11.17
CA ASN A 124 -15.53 -5.54 10.20
C ASN A 124 -14.88 -5.59 8.81
N GLY A 125 -14.21 -6.69 8.43
CA GLY A 125 -13.54 -6.78 7.12
C GLY A 125 -12.63 -7.99 6.99
N ALA A 126 -11.47 -7.79 6.35
CA ALA A 126 -10.44 -8.80 6.21
C ALA A 126 -9.06 -8.16 5.94
N GLU A 127 -8.03 -9.00 5.95
CA GLU A 127 -6.67 -8.61 5.63
C GLU A 127 -5.89 -9.70 4.89
N ILE A 128 -4.79 -9.29 4.28
CA ILE A 128 -3.77 -10.14 3.66
C ILE A 128 -2.41 -9.71 4.21
N GLU A 129 -1.69 -10.63 4.85
CA GLU A 129 -0.28 -10.44 5.21
C GLU A 129 0.62 -10.90 4.05
N TYR A 130 1.47 -9.99 3.59
CA TYR A 130 2.51 -10.19 2.60
C TYR A 130 3.82 -10.39 3.35
N ARG A 131 4.48 -11.54 3.17
CA ARG A 131 5.72 -11.85 3.87
C ARG A 131 6.78 -12.44 2.95
N SER A 132 8.01 -11.97 3.08
CA SER A 132 9.18 -12.50 2.38
C SER A 132 10.43 -12.39 3.25
N GLU A 133 11.45 -13.20 2.94
CA GLU A 133 12.81 -13.06 3.48
C GLU A 133 13.75 -12.35 2.48
N ASP A 134 13.29 -12.17 1.23
CA ASP A 134 14.03 -11.47 0.19
C ASP A 134 13.80 -9.96 0.31
N LYS A 135 14.88 -9.22 0.60
CA LYS A 135 14.83 -7.76 0.78
C LYS A 135 14.26 -7.02 -0.43
N GLN A 136 14.55 -7.49 -1.64
CA GLN A 136 14.04 -6.86 -2.86
C GLN A 136 12.52 -7.01 -2.99
N LEU A 137 11.99 -8.14 -2.52
CA LEU A 137 10.55 -8.39 -2.53
C LEU A 137 9.82 -7.64 -1.40
N ILE A 138 10.47 -7.44 -0.26
CA ILE A 138 9.96 -6.55 0.79
C ILE A 138 9.84 -5.12 0.26
N GLU A 139 10.89 -4.60 -0.41
CA GLU A 139 10.86 -3.28 -1.05
C GLU A 139 9.80 -3.19 -2.16
N ALA A 140 9.56 -4.27 -2.90
CA ALA A 140 8.49 -4.35 -3.89
C ALA A 140 7.09 -4.28 -3.24
N VAL A 141 6.87 -4.94 -2.11
CA VAL A 141 5.62 -4.82 -1.33
C VAL A 141 5.43 -3.38 -0.88
N HIS A 142 6.48 -2.73 -0.36
CA HIS A 142 6.41 -1.35 0.10
C HIS A 142 6.08 -0.38 -1.04
N SER A 143 6.73 -0.55 -2.19
CA SER A 143 6.46 0.23 -3.41
C SER A 143 5.03 0.03 -3.91
N TYR A 144 4.54 -1.20 -3.88
CA TYR A 144 3.16 -1.52 -4.23
C TYR A 144 2.18 -0.85 -3.27
N PHE A 145 2.43 -0.87 -1.96
CA PHE A 145 1.57 -0.24 -0.96
C PHE A 145 1.55 1.28 -1.10
N ASP A 146 2.69 1.92 -1.33
CA ASP A 146 2.76 3.36 -1.56
C ASP A 146 1.98 3.75 -2.83
N ALA A 147 2.05 2.94 -3.90
CA ALA A 147 1.26 3.14 -5.10
C ALA A 147 -0.25 2.96 -4.84
N GLN A 148 -0.65 1.94 -4.08
CA GLN A 148 -2.05 1.74 -3.69
C GLN A 148 -2.58 2.91 -2.86
N LEU A 149 -1.79 3.45 -1.93
CA LEU A 149 -2.15 4.61 -1.12
C LEU A 149 -2.35 5.86 -1.98
N SER A 150 -1.55 6.03 -3.03
CA SER A 150 -1.69 7.11 -4.00
C SER A 150 -2.96 6.95 -4.85
N ASP A 151 -3.14 5.78 -5.48
CA ASP A 151 -4.26 5.52 -6.40
C ASP A 151 -5.62 5.47 -5.69
N HIS A 152 -5.64 5.11 -4.41
CA HIS A 152 -6.84 5.08 -3.59
C HIS A 152 -6.88 6.21 -2.54
N ALA A 153 -6.20 7.34 -2.75
CA ALA A 153 -6.04 8.40 -1.73
C ALA A 153 -7.34 8.90 -1.06
N ARG A 154 -8.51 8.76 -1.72
CA ARG A 154 -9.83 9.12 -1.14
C ARG A 154 -10.34 8.10 -0.10
N HIS A 155 -9.88 6.85 -0.19
CA HIS A 155 -10.41 5.69 0.54
C HIS A 155 -9.31 4.78 1.10
N ALA A 156 -8.07 5.28 1.19
CA ALA A 156 -6.92 4.55 1.69
C ALA A 156 -6.10 5.38 2.67
N VAL A 157 -5.53 4.72 3.68
CA VAL A 157 -4.64 5.35 4.67
C VAL A 157 -3.46 4.42 4.96
N PRO A 158 -2.28 4.97 5.32
CA PRO A 158 -1.22 4.15 5.88
C PRO A 158 -1.71 3.54 7.19
N GLY A 159 -1.34 2.28 7.44
CA GLY A 159 -1.49 1.70 8.77
C GLY A 159 -0.62 2.42 9.78
N GLY A 160 -1.10 2.58 11.01
CA GLY A 160 -0.24 3.03 12.10
C GLY A 160 0.90 2.03 12.31
N HIS A 161 2.12 2.51 12.56
CA HIS A 161 3.20 1.66 13.05
C HIS A 161 2.68 0.91 14.26
N ALA A 162 2.49 -0.41 14.13
CA ALA A 162 2.24 -1.24 15.29
C ALA A 162 3.47 -1.11 16.18
N MET A 163 3.37 -0.28 17.21
CA MET A 163 4.28 -0.32 18.34
C MET A 163 4.27 -1.77 18.80
N HIS A 164 5.40 -2.44 18.65
CA HIS A 164 5.68 -3.69 19.33
C HIS A 164 5.47 -3.43 20.83
N HIS A 165 4.27 -3.72 21.35
CA HIS A 165 4.07 -3.84 22.78
C HIS A 165 4.76 -5.14 23.20
N GLY A 166 6.05 -5.01 23.51
CA GLY A 166 6.81 -5.99 24.25
C GLY A 166 6.04 -6.34 25.51
N GLY A 167 5.79 -7.63 25.68
CA GLY A 167 5.05 -8.17 26.81
C GLY A 167 5.69 -7.75 28.12
N HIS A 168 4.87 -7.15 28.99
CA HIS A 168 5.05 -7.28 30.41
C HIS A 168 3.91 -8.18 30.89
N GLN A 169 4.21 -9.45 31.10
CA GLN A 169 3.37 -10.31 31.94
C GLN A 169 3.83 -10.13 33.40
N PRO A 170 2.87 -10.15 34.35
CA PRO A 170 3.16 -10.04 35.78
C PRO A 170 3.93 -11.25 36.33
#